data_AF-A0A0H5RCB0-F1
#
_entry.id   AF-A0A0H5RCB0-F1
#
_cell.length_a   1.000
_cell.length_b   1.000
_cell.length_c   1.000
_cell.angle_alpha   90.00
_cell.angle_beta   90.00
_cell.angle_gamma   90.00
#
_symmetry.space_group_name_H-M   'P 1'
#
loop_
_entity.id
_entity.type
_entity.pdbx_description
1 polymer ?
#
loop_
_entity_poly.entity_id
_entity_poly.type
_entity_poly.pdbx_seq_one_letter_code
_entity_poly.pdbx_strand_id
1 'polypeptide(L)'
;MLELIHFDDRWNNWQNLVPSCYVDGVDFQVFERSTWTKNDFSHKFGHAGLRYEIATALGCSKIVHIAGGVPCGLWPDLKLARHCLVPRMIPGEKACADKGYRDGHERFLTSFPRAEATPLQRQINSEIHLIGARHESINARMKNFGCLSARFFRHGREFHPVCFTACANLVQLLMKTKPLFELLPALKKKREAQRKHGD
;
A
#
# COMPACT_ATOMS: atom_id res chain seq x y z
N MET A 1 -22.41 7.70 1.14
CA MET A 1 -21.00 7.74 1.60
C MET A 1 -20.22 8.52 0.55
N LEU A 2 -19.32 9.44 0.90
CA LEU A 2 -18.47 10.12 -0.08
C LEU A 2 -17.55 9.07 -0.73
N GLU A 3 -17.77 8.74 -2.00
CA GLU A 3 -16.88 7.87 -2.77
C GLU A 3 -15.82 8.74 -3.46
N LEU A 4 -14.72 9.05 -2.77
CA LEU A 4 -13.62 9.84 -3.34
C LEU A 4 -12.47 8.98 -3.90
N ILE A 5 -12.54 7.67 -3.68
CA ILE A 5 -11.47 6.72 -4.02
C ILE A 5 -11.91 5.94 -5.25
N HIS A 6 -11.36 6.30 -6.40
CA HIS A 6 -11.63 5.63 -7.67
C HIS A 6 -10.39 4.91 -8.16
N PHE A 7 -10.55 3.68 -8.65
CA PHE A 7 -9.39 2.89 -9.08
C PHE A 7 -8.76 3.42 -10.36
N ASP A 8 -9.56 3.97 -11.26
CA ASP A 8 -9.10 4.48 -12.54
C ASP A 8 -8.33 5.79 -12.43
N ASP A 9 -8.40 6.45 -11.27
CA ASP A 9 -7.54 7.60 -10.96
C ASP A 9 -6.04 7.24 -10.97
N ARG A 10 -5.68 5.95 -10.97
CA ARG A 10 -4.29 5.50 -11.11
C ARG A 10 -3.66 5.90 -12.44
N TRP A 11 -4.47 6.16 -13.47
CA TRP A 11 -4.03 6.60 -14.78
C TRP A 11 -3.82 8.11 -14.89
N ASN A 12 -4.21 8.88 -13.86
CA ASN A 12 -3.98 10.32 -13.87
C ASN A 12 -2.49 10.61 -13.83
N ASN A 13 -1.98 11.24 -14.90
CA ASN A 13 -0.57 11.55 -15.12
C ASN A 13 0.35 10.30 -15.06
N TRP A 14 -0.19 9.13 -15.41
CA TRP A 14 0.57 7.88 -15.43
C TRP A 14 0.02 6.90 -16.47
N GLN A 15 0.88 6.38 -17.34
CA GLN A 15 0.46 5.48 -18.44
C GLN A 15 1.15 4.11 -18.39
N ASN A 16 2.05 3.87 -17.42
CA ASN A 16 2.77 2.61 -17.33
C ASN A 16 1.89 1.54 -16.68
N LEU A 17 1.78 0.38 -17.33
CA LEU A 17 1.13 -0.80 -16.75
C LEU A 17 2.01 -1.49 -15.70
N VAL A 18 3.33 -1.29 -15.76
CA VAL A 18 4.31 -1.96 -14.90
C VAL A 18 5.30 -0.93 -14.34
N PRO A 19 5.16 -0.49 -13.09
CA PRO A 19 3.97 -0.64 -12.25
C PRO A 19 2.88 0.40 -12.55
N SER A 20 1.61 0.05 -12.35
CA SER A 20 0.47 0.97 -12.47
C SER A 20 0.13 1.73 -11.18
N CYS A 21 0.35 1.09 -10.04
CA CYS A 21 0.12 1.63 -8.70
C CYS A 21 1.15 1.03 -7.73
N TYR A 22 1.14 1.48 -6.47
CA TYR A 22 1.84 0.82 -5.38
C TYR A 22 0.86 0.35 -4.32
N VAL A 23 0.96 -0.90 -3.87
CA VAL A 23 0.12 -1.49 -2.83
C VAL A 23 0.98 -1.96 -1.66
N ASP A 24 0.47 -1.74 -0.44
CA ASP A 24 1.02 -2.30 0.78
C ASP A 24 -0.08 -2.52 1.82
N GLY A 25 0.20 -3.44 2.74
CA GLY A 25 -0.68 -3.83 3.83
C GLY A 25 -0.42 -3.02 5.10
N VAL A 26 -1.49 -2.48 5.68
CA VAL A 26 -1.45 -1.76 6.95
C VAL A 26 -2.26 -2.52 8.01
N ASP A 27 -1.63 -2.74 9.16
CA ASP A 27 -2.24 -3.46 10.27
C ASP A 27 -2.64 -2.48 11.39
N PHE A 28 -3.83 -2.69 11.94
CA PHE A 28 -4.33 -1.97 13.11
C PHE A 28 -4.60 -2.96 14.22
N GLN A 29 -4.02 -2.68 15.40
CA GLN A 29 -4.29 -3.46 16.60
C GLN A 29 -5.76 -3.27 17.00
N VAL A 30 -6.40 -4.36 17.41
CA VAL A 30 -7.75 -4.39 17.97
C VAL A 30 -7.74 -5.15 19.29
N PHE A 31 -8.75 -4.93 20.14
CA PHE A 31 -8.90 -5.70 21.37
C PHE A 31 -9.00 -7.19 21.08
N GLU A 32 -8.27 -8.01 21.83
CA GLU A 32 -8.34 -9.47 21.74
C GLU A 32 -9.74 -9.98 22.05
N ARG A 33 -10.14 -11.09 21.40
CA ARG A 33 -11.38 -11.77 21.77
C ARG A 33 -11.16 -12.50 23.10
N SER A 34 -12.24 -12.86 23.77
CA SER A 34 -12.17 -13.66 25.00
C SER A 34 -11.43 -15.00 24.79
N THR A 35 -11.55 -15.59 23.60
CA THR A 35 -10.77 -16.75 23.18
C THR A 35 -9.61 -16.33 22.28
N TRP A 36 -8.40 -16.68 22.70
CA TRP A 36 -7.21 -16.44 21.88
C TRP A 36 -7.27 -17.26 20.59
N THR A 37 -6.88 -16.62 19.48
CA THR A 37 -6.75 -17.29 18.18
C THR A 37 -5.58 -16.74 17.39
N LYS A 38 -4.77 -17.64 16.83
CA LYS A 38 -3.69 -17.28 15.91
C LYS A 38 -4.20 -16.57 14.64
N ASN A 39 -5.48 -16.75 14.30
CA ASN A 39 -6.08 -16.16 13.10
C ASN A 39 -6.09 -14.62 13.14
N ASP A 40 -6.14 -14.02 14.33
CA ASP A 40 -6.12 -12.57 14.49
C ASP A 40 -4.71 -12.03 14.71
N PHE A 41 -3.71 -12.89 14.92
CA PHE A 41 -2.41 -12.50 15.42
C PHE A 41 -1.61 -11.71 14.37
N SER A 42 -1.18 -10.50 14.72
CA SER A 42 -0.23 -9.73 13.93
C SER A 42 1.16 -9.79 14.57
N HIS A 43 2.14 -10.23 13.78
CA HIS A 43 3.54 -10.20 14.16
C HIS A 43 4.10 -8.77 14.34
N LYS A 44 3.42 -7.72 13.81
CA LYS A 44 3.89 -6.34 13.92
C LYS A 44 3.77 -5.78 15.34
N PHE A 45 2.79 -6.25 16.11
CA PHE A 45 2.55 -5.76 17.48
C PHE A 45 2.29 -6.87 18.51
N GLY A 46 2.34 -8.14 18.12
CA GLY A 46 2.23 -9.27 19.07
C GLY A 46 0.84 -9.46 19.67
N HIS A 47 -0.21 -8.91 19.05
CA HIS A 47 -1.60 -8.94 19.52
C HIS A 47 -2.57 -9.18 18.36
N ALA A 48 -3.88 -9.22 18.68
CA ALA A 48 -4.94 -9.29 17.67
C ALA A 48 -4.98 -8.03 16.79
N GLY A 49 -5.16 -8.24 15.49
CA GLY A 49 -5.08 -7.22 14.47
C GLY A 49 -6.08 -7.39 13.33
N LEU A 50 -6.49 -6.26 12.77
CA LEU A 50 -7.15 -6.20 11.47
C LEU A 50 -6.18 -5.65 10.42
N ARG A 51 -6.14 -6.32 9.28
CA ARG A 51 -5.37 -5.93 8.10
C ARG A 51 -6.23 -5.22 7.09
N TYR A 52 -5.64 -4.19 6.51
CA TYR A 52 -6.14 -3.48 5.35
C TYR A 52 -5.05 -3.42 4.30
N GLU A 53 -5.43 -3.22 3.05
CA GLU A 53 -4.52 -2.82 1.99
C GLU A 53 -4.92 -1.46 1.45
N ILE A 54 -3.92 -0.70 1.02
CA ILE A 54 -4.10 0.59 0.37
C ILE A 54 -3.28 0.56 -0.92
N ALA A 55 -3.88 0.97 -2.04
CA ALA A 55 -3.13 1.23 -3.26
C ALA A 55 -3.09 2.73 -3.58
N THR A 56 -1.92 3.20 -4.02
CA THR A 56 -1.62 4.60 -4.28
C THR A 56 -1.30 4.83 -5.75
N ALA A 57 -1.84 5.91 -6.32
CA ALA A 57 -1.50 6.35 -7.67
C ALA A 57 -0.05 6.86 -7.75
N LEU A 58 0.64 6.52 -8.83
CA LEU A 58 2.03 6.91 -9.06
C LEU A 58 2.13 8.32 -9.68
N GLY A 59 1.21 8.65 -10.59
CA GLY A 59 1.18 9.95 -11.27
C GLY A 59 0.58 11.10 -10.45
N CYS A 60 -0.19 10.81 -9.40
CA CYS A 60 -0.90 11.84 -8.61
C CYS A 60 -1.09 11.46 -7.14
N SER A 61 -1.35 12.45 -6.28
CA SER A 61 -1.55 12.24 -4.84
C SER A 61 -2.95 11.70 -4.53
N LYS A 62 -3.21 10.45 -4.90
CA LYS A 62 -4.48 9.77 -4.66
C LYS A 62 -4.30 8.35 -4.11
N ILE A 63 -5.14 7.99 -3.16
CA ILE A 63 -5.49 6.62 -2.85
C ILE A 63 -6.49 6.19 -3.92
N VAL A 64 -6.25 5.03 -4.53
CA VAL A 64 -7.07 4.50 -5.64
C VAL A 64 -7.78 3.20 -5.28
N HIS A 65 -7.31 2.53 -4.22
CA HIS A 65 -7.94 1.33 -3.71
C HIS A 65 -7.74 1.25 -2.20
N ILE A 66 -8.79 0.78 -1.53
CA ILE A 66 -8.75 0.31 -0.16
C ILE A 66 -9.54 -0.99 -0.07
N ALA A 67 -9.06 -1.93 0.74
CA ALA A 67 -9.78 -3.14 1.09
C ALA A 67 -9.28 -3.71 2.43
N GLY A 68 -9.97 -4.71 2.95
CA GLY A 68 -9.58 -5.43 4.16
C GLY A 68 -10.60 -5.32 5.28
N GLY A 69 -10.14 -5.11 6.51
CA GLY A 69 -10.95 -5.35 7.70
C GLY A 69 -10.95 -6.82 8.11
N VAL A 70 -9.89 -7.53 7.73
CA VAL A 70 -9.77 -8.97 7.88
C VAL A 70 -8.73 -9.33 8.94
N PRO A 71 -8.85 -10.47 9.63
CA PRO A 71 -7.87 -10.89 10.63
C PRO A 71 -6.44 -11.03 10.07
N CYS A 72 -5.45 -10.40 10.71
CA CYS A 72 -4.07 -10.36 10.21
C CYS A 72 -3.43 -11.75 10.01
N GLY A 73 -3.66 -12.69 10.92
CA GLY A 73 -3.05 -14.02 10.87
C GLY A 73 -3.64 -14.92 9.78
N LEU A 74 -4.93 -14.77 9.49
CA LEU A 74 -5.63 -15.55 8.45
C LEU A 74 -5.50 -14.96 7.04
N TRP A 75 -5.19 -13.66 6.96
CA TRP A 75 -5.11 -12.91 5.72
C TRP A 75 -3.73 -12.27 5.56
N PRO A 76 -2.72 -13.03 5.10
CA PRO A 76 -1.45 -12.46 4.66
C PRO A 76 -1.68 -11.44 3.53
N ASP A 77 -0.78 -10.46 3.40
CA ASP A 77 -0.88 -9.35 2.45
C ASP A 77 -1.15 -9.82 1.02
N LEU A 78 -0.36 -10.79 0.54
CA LEU A 78 -0.53 -11.38 -0.79
C LEU A 78 -1.91 -12.03 -1.00
N LYS A 79 -2.48 -12.66 0.03
CA LYS A 79 -3.82 -13.25 -0.05
C LYS A 79 -4.87 -12.14 -0.20
N LEU A 80 -4.78 -11.10 0.63
CA LEU A 80 -5.72 -9.97 0.55
C LEU A 80 -5.70 -9.33 -0.85
N ALA A 81 -4.52 -9.00 -1.36
CA ALA A 81 -4.39 -8.35 -2.66
C ALA A 81 -4.86 -9.22 -3.84
N ARG A 82 -4.66 -10.55 -3.77
CA ARG A 82 -5.21 -11.47 -4.78
C ARG A 82 -6.73 -11.49 -4.81
N HIS A 83 -7.38 -11.31 -3.65
CA HIS A 83 -8.83 -11.32 -3.55
C HIS A 83 -9.48 -9.97 -3.85
N CYS A 84 -8.76 -8.86 -3.63
CA CYS A 84 -9.35 -7.54 -3.65
C CYS A 84 -8.77 -6.64 -4.75
N LEU A 85 -7.45 -6.50 -4.84
CA LEU A 85 -6.80 -5.66 -5.85
C LEU A 85 -6.73 -6.32 -7.23
N VAL A 86 -6.23 -7.55 -7.32
CA VAL A 86 -5.98 -8.25 -8.59
C VAL A 86 -7.20 -8.32 -9.51
N PRO A 87 -8.43 -8.60 -9.02
CA PRO A 87 -9.63 -8.62 -9.88
C PRO A 87 -9.97 -7.28 -10.52
N ARG A 88 -9.43 -6.17 -10.00
CA ARG A 88 -9.65 -4.81 -10.54
C ARG A 88 -8.62 -4.44 -11.62
N MET A 89 -7.51 -5.17 -11.70
CA MET A 89 -6.41 -4.88 -12.61
C MET A 89 -6.72 -5.33 -14.04
N ILE A 90 -6.23 -4.59 -15.03
CA ILE A 90 -6.41 -4.94 -16.45
C ILE A 90 -5.33 -5.94 -16.93
N PRO A 91 -5.55 -6.64 -18.06
CA PRO A 91 -4.54 -7.53 -18.62
C PRO A 91 -3.19 -6.83 -18.85
N GLY A 92 -2.10 -7.47 -18.42
CA GLY A 92 -0.74 -6.92 -18.51
C GLY A 92 -0.35 -5.92 -17.42
N GLU A 93 -1.30 -5.51 -16.57
CA GLU A 93 -1.05 -4.63 -15.43
C GLU A 93 -0.29 -5.35 -14.30
N LYS A 94 0.68 -4.68 -13.69
CA LYS A 94 1.35 -5.10 -12.46
C LYS A 94 1.37 -3.97 -11.43
N ALA A 95 1.03 -4.27 -10.19
CA ALA A 95 1.19 -3.33 -9.08
C ALA A 95 2.60 -3.44 -8.51
N CYS A 96 3.20 -2.33 -8.08
CA CYS A 96 4.43 -2.39 -7.30
C CYS A 96 4.10 -2.71 -5.84
N ALA A 97 4.92 -3.52 -5.19
CA ALA A 97 4.70 -3.91 -3.80
C ALA A 97 6.01 -4.24 -3.10
N ASP A 98 5.94 -4.44 -1.79
CA ASP A 98 7.06 -4.90 -0.98
C ASP A 98 7.43 -6.37 -1.26
N LYS A 99 8.46 -6.89 -0.58
CA LYS A 99 8.95 -8.27 -0.77
C LYS A 99 7.98 -9.35 -0.29
N GLY A 100 6.94 -9.03 0.46
CA GLY A 100 5.92 -9.97 0.94
C GLY A 100 4.96 -10.42 -0.16
N TYR A 101 4.85 -9.68 -1.26
CA TYR A 101 3.94 -9.94 -2.38
C TYR A 101 4.57 -10.83 -3.47
N ARG A 102 5.39 -11.81 -3.09
CA ARG A 102 6.04 -12.71 -4.06
C ARG A 102 5.02 -13.66 -4.68
N ASP A 103 4.68 -13.39 -5.93
CA ASP A 103 3.74 -14.19 -6.73
C ASP A 103 4.38 -14.74 -8.02
N GLY A 104 5.71 -14.80 -8.08
CA GLY A 104 6.41 -15.16 -9.33
C GLY A 104 6.47 -14.02 -10.35
N HIS A 105 6.24 -12.77 -9.93
CA HIS A 105 6.18 -11.59 -10.79
C HIS A 105 5.00 -11.58 -11.77
N GLU A 106 3.90 -12.27 -11.45
CA GLU A 106 2.72 -12.33 -12.31
C GLU A 106 1.91 -11.04 -12.27
N ARG A 107 1.57 -10.58 -11.06
CA ARG A 107 0.76 -9.39 -10.78
C ARG A 107 1.52 -8.33 -9.97
N PHE A 108 2.58 -8.72 -9.28
CA PHE A 108 3.34 -7.80 -8.42
C PHE A 108 4.79 -7.62 -8.87
N LEU A 109 5.19 -6.35 -9.05
CA LEU A 109 6.58 -5.96 -9.23
C LEU A 109 7.20 -5.68 -7.85
N THR A 110 7.97 -6.65 -7.36
CA THR A 110 8.74 -6.56 -6.12
C THR A 110 10.23 -6.40 -6.40
N SER A 111 11.00 -5.91 -5.41
CA SER A 111 12.45 -5.77 -5.56
C SER A 111 13.16 -7.10 -5.84
N PHE A 112 14.13 -7.09 -6.77
CA PHE A 112 15.02 -8.20 -7.08
C PHE A 112 16.03 -8.48 -5.96
N PRO A 113 16.49 -9.73 -5.76
CA PRO A 113 17.55 -10.07 -4.82
C PRO A 113 18.85 -9.29 -5.09
N ARG A 114 19.45 -8.68 -4.05
CA ARG A 114 20.60 -7.78 -4.22
C ARG A 114 21.89 -8.50 -4.65
N ALA A 115 22.10 -9.73 -4.18
CA ALA A 115 23.33 -10.48 -4.41
C ALA A 115 23.62 -10.72 -5.90
N GLU A 116 22.57 -10.89 -6.70
CA GLU A 116 22.64 -11.25 -8.12
C GLU A 116 22.06 -10.14 -9.03
N ALA A 117 21.74 -8.97 -8.47
CA ALA A 117 21.11 -7.91 -9.24
C ALA A 117 22.08 -7.29 -10.24
N THR A 118 21.70 -7.34 -11.52
CA THR A 118 22.30 -6.54 -12.60
C THR A 118 22.19 -5.03 -12.30
N PRO A 119 23.01 -4.18 -12.94
CA PRO A 119 22.89 -2.72 -12.79
C PRO A 119 21.46 -2.21 -13.05
N LEU A 120 20.77 -2.74 -14.06
CA LEU A 120 19.38 -2.41 -14.36
C LEU A 120 18.43 -2.82 -13.23
N GLN A 121 18.57 -4.03 -12.68
CA GLN A 121 17.75 -4.48 -11.55
C GLN A 121 18.01 -3.66 -10.28
N ARG A 122 19.25 -3.19 -10.04
CA ARG A 122 19.55 -2.28 -8.93
C ARG A 122 18.87 -0.92 -9.11
N GLN A 123 18.86 -0.40 -10.35
CA GLN A 123 18.12 0.80 -10.68
C GLN A 123 16.63 0.60 -10.39
N ILE A 124 16.02 -0.48 -10.91
CA ILE A 124 14.60 -0.79 -10.68
C ILE A 124 14.30 -0.91 -9.19
N ASN A 125 15.12 -1.63 -8.42
CA ASN A 125 14.98 -1.71 -6.97
C ASN A 125 14.97 -0.33 -6.32
N SER A 126 15.87 0.55 -6.77
CA SER A 126 15.93 1.92 -6.29
C SER A 126 14.65 2.71 -6.60
N GLU A 127 14.05 2.51 -7.77
CA GLU A 127 12.77 3.11 -8.15
C GLU A 127 11.63 2.56 -7.28
N ILE A 128 11.55 1.23 -7.10
CA ILE A 128 10.59 0.57 -6.20
C ILE A 128 10.67 1.13 -4.78
N HIS A 129 11.87 1.32 -4.24
CA HIS A 129 12.05 1.91 -2.90
C HIS A 129 11.55 3.35 -2.82
N LEU A 130 11.77 4.16 -3.86
CA LEU A 130 11.28 5.53 -3.90
C LEU A 130 9.75 5.57 -3.95
N ILE A 131 9.14 4.67 -4.72
CA ILE A 131 7.69 4.52 -4.79
C ILE A 131 7.13 4.10 -3.43
N GLY A 132 7.77 3.13 -2.76
CA GLY A 132 7.40 2.69 -1.42
C GLY A 132 7.45 3.81 -0.38
N ALA A 133 8.48 4.64 -0.39
CA ALA A 133 8.58 5.80 0.51
C ALA A 133 7.42 6.80 0.35
N ARG A 134 6.90 6.95 -0.88
CA ARG A 134 5.68 7.74 -1.13
C ARG A 134 4.45 7.10 -0.49
N HIS A 135 4.33 5.79 -0.60
CA HIS A 135 3.24 5.05 0.02
C HIS A 135 3.30 5.08 1.56
N GLU A 136 4.49 4.96 2.15
CA GLU A 136 4.70 5.06 3.60
C GLU A 136 4.14 6.37 4.18
N SER A 137 4.19 7.47 3.42
CA SER A 137 3.59 8.75 3.81
C SER A 137 2.06 8.68 3.96
N ILE A 138 1.37 7.84 3.16
CA ILE A 138 -0.06 7.59 3.33
C ILE A 138 -0.30 6.71 4.57
N ASN A 139 0.49 5.65 4.75
CA ASN A 139 0.37 4.79 5.94
C ASN A 139 0.57 5.59 7.23
N ALA A 140 1.52 6.53 7.26
CA ALA A 140 1.70 7.45 8.37
C ALA A 140 0.46 8.32 8.60
N ARG A 141 -0.13 8.90 7.55
CA ARG A 141 -1.38 9.70 7.66
C ARG A 141 -2.55 8.88 8.17
N MET A 142 -2.69 7.61 7.75
CA MET A 142 -3.72 6.70 8.26
C MET A 142 -3.51 6.39 9.75
N LYS A 143 -2.26 6.19 10.19
CA LYS A 143 -1.93 5.93 11.60
C LYS A 143 -2.14 7.14 12.52
N ASN A 144 -2.24 8.36 11.99
CA ASN A 144 -2.55 9.55 12.80
C ASN A 144 -3.99 9.54 13.35
N PHE A 145 -4.88 8.73 12.78
CA PHE A 145 -6.26 8.63 13.26
C PHE A 145 -6.32 7.73 14.48
N GLY A 146 -6.35 8.34 15.67
CA GLY A 146 -6.48 7.63 16.93
C GLY A 146 -7.70 6.71 16.99
N CYS A 147 -8.79 7.06 16.29
CA CYS A 147 -10.00 6.24 16.19
C CYS A 147 -9.80 4.87 15.50
N LEU A 148 -8.69 4.65 14.78
CA LEU A 148 -8.33 3.34 14.24
C LEU A 148 -7.43 2.52 15.18
N SER A 149 -7.00 3.09 16.30
CA SER A 149 -6.16 2.39 17.26
C SER A 149 -7.00 1.62 18.27
N ALA A 150 -6.49 0.48 18.75
CA ALA A 150 -7.09 -0.28 19.84
C ALA A 150 -7.42 0.57 21.07
N ARG A 151 -6.61 1.60 21.36
CA ARG A 151 -6.81 2.45 22.54
C ARG A 151 -8.14 3.21 22.51
N PHE A 152 -8.57 3.67 21.34
CA PHE A 152 -9.74 4.55 21.19
C PHE A 152 -10.90 3.90 20.45
N PHE A 153 -10.68 2.85 19.66
CA PHE A 153 -11.76 2.13 19.00
C PHE A 153 -12.52 1.26 20.02
N ARG A 154 -13.75 1.66 20.36
CA ARG A 154 -14.59 1.00 21.39
C ARG A 154 -15.78 0.19 20.83
N HIS A 155 -16.03 0.28 19.53
CA HIS A 155 -17.13 -0.45 18.89
C HIS A 155 -16.73 -1.89 18.56
N GLY A 156 -17.70 -2.69 18.12
CA GLY A 156 -17.43 -4.01 17.55
C GLY A 156 -16.49 -3.94 16.35
N ARG A 157 -15.66 -4.98 16.17
CA ARG A 157 -14.63 -5.03 15.12
C ARG A 157 -15.21 -4.89 13.70
N GLU A 158 -16.45 -5.30 13.51
CA GLU A 158 -17.24 -5.17 12.28
C GLU A 158 -17.46 -3.71 11.84
N PHE A 159 -17.35 -2.74 12.75
CA PHE A 159 -17.46 -1.31 12.43
C PHE A 159 -16.10 -0.69 12.06
N HIS A 160 -14.99 -1.36 12.32
CA HIS A 160 -13.66 -0.83 12.03
C HIS A 160 -13.44 -0.55 10.53
N PRO A 161 -13.94 -1.36 9.57
CA PRO A 161 -13.83 -1.06 8.14
C PRO A 161 -14.56 0.22 7.73
N VAL A 162 -15.68 0.54 8.39
CA VAL A 162 -16.43 1.78 8.17
C VAL A 162 -15.59 2.97 8.61
N CYS A 163 -15.02 2.92 9.81
CA CYS A 163 -14.12 3.95 10.31
C CYS A 163 -12.87 4.10 9.44
N PHE A 164 -12.29 2.98 8.99
CA PHE A 164 -11.11 2.96 8.11
C PHE A 164 -11.41 3.66 6.78
N THR A 165 -12.56 3.36 6.17
CA THR A 165 -13.00 3.97 4.91
C THR A 165 -13.26 5.48 5.08
N ALA A 166 -13.85 5.90 6.20
CA ALA A 166 -14.00 7.31 6.51
C ALA A 166 -12.64 8.02 6.64
N CYS A 167 -11.68 7.42 7.37
CA CYS A 167 -10.33 7.96 7.52
C CYS A 167 -9.59 8.04 6.18
N ALA A 168 -9.72 7.02 5.33
CA ALA A 168 -9.12 7.01 3.99
C ALA A 168 -9.65 8.15 3.11
N ASN A 169 -10.97 8.40 3.15
CA ASN A 169 -11.56 9.56 2.46
C ASN A 169 -11.08 10.91 3.03
N LEU A 170 -10.88 11.02 4.35
CA LEU A 170 -10.27 12.22 4.95
C LEU A 170 -8.81 12.40 4.53
N VAL A 171 -8.02 11.33 4.46
CA VAL A 171 -6.65 11.38 3.92
C VAL A 171 -6.68 11.78 2.44
N GLN A 172 -7.64 11.28 1.66
CA GLN A 172 -7.85 11.65 0.26
C GLN A 172 -8.12 13.16 0.10
N LEU A 173 -8.93 13.75 0.98
CA LEU A 173 -9.17 15.20 1.02
C LEU A 173 -7.93 15.97 1.47
N LEU A 174 -7.24 15.50 2.52
CA LEU A 174 -6.00 16.12 3.02
C LEU A 174 -4.93 16.18 1.93
N MET A 175 -4.83 15.18 1.06
CA MET A 175 -3.88 15.17 -0.05
C MET A 175 -4.16 16.25 -1.11
N LYS A 176 -5.36 16.86 -1.14
CA LYS A 176 -5.63 18.01 -2.00
C LYS A 176 -4.91 19.27 -1.55
N THR A 177 -4.74 19.46 -0.24
CA THR A 177 -4.05 20.64 0.34
C THR A 177 -2.61 20.35 0.75
N LYS A 178 -2.31 19.10 1.12
CA LYS A 178 -0.98 18.62 1.49
C LYS A 178 -0.64 17.41 0.62
N PRO A 179 -0.31 17.59 -0.67
CA PRO A 179 0.00 16.48 -1.57
C PRO A 179 1.22 15.68 -1.10
N LEU A 180 1.36 14.47 -1.64
CA LEU A 180 2.59 13.70 -1.54
C LEU A 180 3.65 14.30 -2.46
N PHE A 181 4.93 13.99 -2.23
CA PHE A 181 5.99 14.44 -3.13
C PHE A 181 5.78 13.86 -4.54
N GLU A 182 6.16 14.62 -5.56
CA GLU A 182 6.00 14.21 -6.95
C GLU A 182 7.00 13.12 -7.33
N LEU A 183 6.46 11.99 -7.84
CA LEU A 183 7.27 10.81 -8.12
C LEU A 183 8.03 10.95 -9.45
N LEU A 184 7.41 11.49 -10.50
CA LEU A 184 8.04 11.59 -11.82
C LEU A 184 9.33 12.43 -11.82
N PRO A 185 9.38 13.65 -11.23
CA PRO A 185 10.62 14.42 -11.14
C PRO A 185 11.67 13.68 -10.29
N ALA A 186 11.26 13.04 -9.19
CA ALA A 186 12.16 12.30 -8.32
C ALA A 186 12.79 11.08 -9.02
N LEU A 187 12.00 10.35 -9.81
CA LEU A 187 12.50 9.24 -10.64
C LEU A 187 13.50 9.75 -11.70
N LYS A 188 13.20 10.84 -12.41
CA LYS A 188 14.11 11.44 -13.40
C LYS A 188 15.46 11.81 -12.78
N LYS A 189 15.43 12.58 -11.69
CA LYS A 189 16.64 12.99 -10.95
C LYS A 189 17.47 11.79 -10.50
N LYS A 190 16.81 10.72 -10.04
CA LYS A 190 17.47 9.50 -9.58
C LYS A 190 18.16 8.75 -10.71
N ARG A 191 17.51 8.64 -11.88
CA ARG A 191 18.09 8.04 -13.09
C ARG A 191 19.30 8.82 -13.58
N GLU A 192 19.23 10.15 -13.58
CA GLU A 192 20.37 11.02 -13.94
C GLU A 192 21.55 10.87 -12.98
N ALA A 193 21.28 10.83 -11.66
CA ALA A 193 22.34 10.63 -10.67
C ALA A 193 23.05 9.28 -10.81
N GLN A 194 22.31 8.22 -11.16
CA GLN A 194 22.86 6.88 -11.39
C GLN A 194 23.69 6.78 -12.66
N ARG A 195 23.34 7.51 -13.73
CA ARG A 195 24.16 7.61 -14.95
C ARG A 195 25.52 8.24 -14.67
N LYS A 196 25.56 9.32 -13.87
CA LYS A 196 26.81 10.03 -13.52
C LYS A 196 27.79 9.24 -12.64
N HIS A 197 27.36 8.12 -12.04
CA HIS A 197 28.21 7.26 -11.21
C HIS A 197 28.54 5.92 -11.90
N GLY A 198 28.09 5.72 -13.14
CA GLY A 198 28.31 4.52 -13.94
C GLY A 198 29.37 4.68 -15.05
N ASP A 199 29.90 5.89 -15.21
CA ASP A 199 31.09 6.24 -16.02
C ASP A 199 32.29 6.43 -15.09
#